data_AF-A0AA85KBY0-F1
#
_entry.id   AF-A0AA85KBY0-F1
#
_cell.length_a   1.000
_cell.length_b   1.000
_cell.length_c   1.000
_cell.angle_alpha   90.00
_cell.angle_beta   90.00
_cell.angle_gamma   90.00
#
_symmetry.space_group_name_H-M   'P 1'
#
loop_
_entity.id
_entity.type
_entity.pdbx_description
1 polymer ?
#
loop_
_entity_poly.entity_id
_entity_poly.type
_entity_poly.pdbx_seq_one_letter_code
_entity_poly.pdbx_strand_id
1 'polypeptide(L)'
;MSSFDYESALSAPTSDGVDKELQTFVQTIQQRAEFQSHVNHLASICWDKCVSGYPSSKMDAKKANCIENCTERYLDVSMLLRNRFQSMLANLQH
;
A
#
# COMPACT_ATOMS: atom_id res chain seq x y z
N MET A 1 -21.54 -10.92 5.12
CA MET A 1 -20.06 -10.78 5.01
C MET A 1 -19.54 -12.12 4.56
N SER A 2 -19.33 -12.25 3.25
CA SER A 2 -18.86 -13.48 2.61
C SER A 2 -17.42 -13.72 3.00
N SER A 3 -17.19 -14.85 3.66
CA SER A 3 -15.89 -15.48 3.80
C SER A 3 -15.30 -15.59 2.40
N PHE A 4 -14.26 -14.82 2.12
CA PHE A 4 -13.43 -15.06 0.94
C PHE A 4 -12.87 -16.47 1.05
N ASP A 5 -12.98 -17.24 -0.03
CA ASP A 5 -12.62 -18.65 -0.16
C ASP A 5 -11.10 -18.89 -0.08
N TYR A 6 -10.47 -18.51 1.04
CA TYR A 6 -9.04 -18.70 1.28
C TYR A 6 -8.68 -20.19 1.34
N GLU A 7 -9.63 -21.04 1.74
CA GLU A 7 -9.47 -22.49 1.86
C GLU A 7 -9.38 -23.19 0.49
N SER A 8 -9.94 -22.59 -0.56
CA SER A 8 -9.87 -23.09 -1.93
C SER A 8 -8.52 -22.79 -2.59
N ALA A 9 -7.81 -21.74 -2.13
CA ALA A 9 -6.49 -21.37 -2.64
C ALA A 9 -5.34 -22.22 -2.04
N LEU A 10 -5.58 -22.97 -0.96
CA LEU A 10 -4.58 -23.82 -0.30
C LEU A 10 -4.71 -25.32 -0.62
N SER A 11 -5.76 -25.76 -1.34
CA SER A 11 -5.88 -27.17 -1.72
C SER A 11 -4.93 -27.49 -2.87
N ALA A 12 -3.82 -28.15 -2.57
CA ALA A 12 -2.79 -28.54 -3.54
C ALA A 12 -3.23 -29.68 -4.48
N PRO A 13 -3.00 -29.55 -5.80
CA PRO A 13 -2.80 -30.69 -6.69
C PRO A 13 -1.38 -30.68 -7.28
N THR A 14 -0.79 -31.87 -7.35
CA THR A 14 0.59 -32.14 -7.82
C THR A 14 0.72 -31.98 -9.36
N SER A 15 1.59 -31.09 -9.85
CA SER A 15 2.36 -31.22 -11.12
C SER A 15 3.21 -29.97 -11.40
N ASP A 16 4.44 -30.15 -11.89
CA ASP A 16 5.48 -29.12 -12.10
C ASP A 16 5.10 -27.85 -12.91
N GLY A 17 3.93 -27.84 -13.58
CA GLY A 17 3.36 -26.65 -14.22
C GLY A 17 2.62 -25.71 -13.25
N VAL A 18 2.04 -26.27 -12.18
CA VAL A 18 1.33 -25.55 -11.12
C VAL A 18 2.29 -24.66 -10.33
N ASP A 19 3.56 -25.03 -10.18
CA ASP A 19 4.52 -24.29 -9.37
C ASP A 19 4.80 -22.88 -9.90
N LYS A 20 4.84 -22.69 -11.23
CA LYS A 20 5.04 -21.37 -11.85
C LYS A 20 3.80 -20.48 -11.74
N GLU A 21 2.63 -21.07 -11.93
CA GLU A 21 1.35 -20.37 -11.77
C GLU A 21 1.14 -19.95 -10.31
N LEU A 22 1.40 -20.86 -9.38
CA LEU A 22 1.37 -20.62 -7.94
C LEU A 22 2.38 -19.55 -7.53
N GLN A 23 3.62 -19.60 -8.04
CA GLN A 23 4.63 -18.58 -7.75
C GLN A 23 4.20 -17.19 -8.24
N THR A 24 3.62 -17.11 -9.44
CA THR A 24 3.07 -15.86 -9.99
C THR A 24 1.88 -15.36 -9.16
N PHE A 25 1.02 -16.28 -8.73
CA PHE A 25 -0.12 -15.96 -7.86
C PHE A 25 0.35 -15.43 -6.49
N VAL A 26 1.30 -16.09 -5.85
CA VAL A 26 1.89 -15.67 -4.57
C VAL A 26 2.51 -14.27 -4.69
N GLN A 27 3.27 -14.00 -5.76
CA GLN A 27 3.83 -12.67 -6.02
C GLN A 27 2.73 -11.61 -6.16
N THR A 28 1.65 -11.92 -6.87
CA THR A 28 0.50 -11.01 -7.04
C THR A 28 -0.20 -10.71 -5.72
N ILE A 29 -0.42 -11.73 -4.88
CA ILE A 29 -1.04 -11.56 -3.56
C ILE A 29 -0.13 -10.73 -2.65
N GLN A 30 1.17 -11.00 -2.66
CA GLN A 30 2.15 -10.25 -1.89
C GLN A 30 2.15 -8.76 -2.26
N GLN A 31 2.20 -8.45 -3.56
CA GLN A 31 2.12 -7.07 -4.05
C GLN A 31 0.83 -6.36 -3.62
N ARG A 32 -0.30 -7.06 -3.66
CA ARG A 32 -1.59 -6.51 -3.19
C ARG A 32 -1.59 -6.26 -1.69
N ALA A 33 -1.04 -7.17 -0.89
CA ALA A 33 -0.94 -7.00 0.56
C ALA A 33 -0.05 -5.82 0.94
N GLU A 34 1.10 -5.67 0.26
CA GLU A 34 2.00 -4.52 0.43
C GLU A 34 1.32 -3.21 0.06
N PHE A 35 0.65 -3.17 -1.10
CA PHE A 35 -0.13 -2.00 -1.50
C PHE A 35 -1.21 -1.64 -0.48
N GLN A 36 -1.96 -2.62 0.01
CA GLN A 36 -3.00 -2.40 1.03
C GLN A 36 -2.39 -1.87 2.34
N SER A 37 -1.21 -2.36 2.73
CA SER A 37 -0.48 -1.83 3.88
C SER A 37 -0.14 -0.34 3.70
N HIS A 38 0.32 0.06 2.52
CA HIS A 38 0.58 1.46 2.20
C HIS A 38 -0.69 2.32 2.22
N VAL A 39 -1.81 1.82 1.67
CA VAL A 39 -3.11 2.51 1.73
C VAL A 39 -3.53 2.73 3.18
N ASN A 40 -3.46 1.70 4.02
CA ASN A 40 -3.82 1.79 5.44
C ASN A 40 -2.93 2.79 6.18
N HIS A 41 -1.64 2.80 5.87
CA HIS A 41 -0.68 3.72 6.47
C HIS A 41 -0.96 5.18 6.10
N LEU A 42 -1.17 5.46 4.80
CA LEU A 42 -1.54 6.79 4.31
C LEU A 42 -2.87 7.26 4.89
N ALA A 43 -3.85 6.36 4.94
CA ALA A 43 -5.15 6.64 5.55
C ALA A 43 -4.98 7.07 7.01
N SER A 44 -4.19 6.34 7.81
CA SER A 44 -3.93 6.70 9.22
C SER A 44 -3.27 8.08 9.34
N ILE A 45 -2.16 8.30 8.63
CA ILE A 45 -1.40 9.56 8.73
C ILE A 45 -2.24 10.76 8.28
N CYS A 46 -2.92 10.64 7.14
CA CYS A 46 -3.68 11.75 6.60
C CYS A 46 -4.98 11.99 7.35
N TRP A 47 -5.56 10.95 7.95
CA TRP A 47 -6.68 11.10 8.87
C TRP A 47 -6.28 11.95 10.09
N ASP A 48 -5.19 11.59 10.76
CA ASP A 48 -4.70 12.31 11.96
C ASP A 48 -4.35 13.77 11.65
N LYS A 49 -3.89 14.07 10.43
CA LYS A 49 -3.53 15.43 10.00
C LYS A 49 -4.72 16.28 9.57
N CYS A 50 -5.70 15.69 8.88
CA CYS A 50 -6.74 16.44 8.20
C CYS A 50 -8.10 16.39 8.91
N VAL A 51 -8.35 15.37 9.72
CA VAL A 51 -9.65 15.14 10.35
C VAL A 51 -9.53 15.34 11.86
N SER A 52 -9.88 16.56 12.30
CA SER A 52 -9.98 16.89 13.72
C SER A 52 -11.44 16.93 14.19
N GLY A 53 -11.69 16.46 15.40
CA GLY A 53 -13.02 16.50 16.04
C GLY A 53 -13.97 15.41 15.57
N TYR A 54 -15.22 15.46 16.04
CA TYR A 54 -16.22 14.46 15.67
C TYR A 54 -16.54 14.56 14.16
N PRO A 55 -16.52 13.45 13.41
CA PRO A 55 -16.87 13.45 12.00
C PRO A 55 -18.32 13.90 11.83
N SER A 56 -18.56 14.96 11.05
CA SER A 56 -19.90 15.21 10.52
C SER A 56 -20.32 14.03 9.63
N SER A 57 -21.62 13.87 9.40
CA SER A 57 -22.17 12.82 8.52
C SER A 57 -21.63 12.88 7.09
N LYS A 58 -20.98 13.99 6.71
CA LYS A 58 -20.29 14.19 5.43
C LYS A 58 -18.90 14.75 5.66
N MET A 59 -17.96 14.26 4.86
CA MET A 59 -16.65 14.90 4.67
C MET A 59 -16.88 16.27 4.01
N ASP A 60 -16.46 17.36 4.68
CA ASP A 60 -16.48 18.67 4.05
C ASP A 60 -15.37 18.79 2.99
N ALA A 61 -15.54 19.72 2.05
CA ALA A 61 -14.60 19.89 0.93
C ALA A 61 -13.17 20.25 1.38
N LYS A 62 -13.01 20.91 2.54
CA LYS A 62 -11.69 21.26 3.06
C LYS A 62 -10.94 20.02 3.53
N LYS A 63 -11.62 19.11 4.24
CA LYS A 63 -11.04 17.82 4.67
C LYS A 63 -10.70 16.92 3.49
N ALA A 64 -11.58 16.84 2.49
CA ALA A 64 -11.32 16.08 1.26
C ALA A 64 -10.06 16.58 0.55
N ASN A 65 -9.97 17.89 0.30
CA ASN A 65 -8.79 18.49 -0.33
C ASN A 65 -7.53 18.34 0.53
N CYS A 66 -7.64 18.43 1.86
CA CYS A 66 -6.51 18.18 2.76
C CYS A 66 -5.97 16.75 2.61
N ILE A 67 -6.84 15.73 2.57
CA ILE A 67 -6.43 14.33 2.43
C ILE A 67 -5.74 14.08 1.08
N GLU A 68 -6.27 14.65 0.00
CA GLU A 68 -5.66 14.60 -1.34
C GLU A 68 -4.23 15.17 -1.31
N ASN A 69 -4.07 16.41 -0.84
CA ASN A 69 -2.77 17.06 -0.71
C ASN A 69 -1.83 16.30 0.23
N CYS A 70 -2.33 15.78 1.36
CA CYS A 70 -1.53 15.00 2.30
C CYS A 70 -0.96 13.74 1.65
N THR A 71 -1.79 13.04 0.88
CA THR A 71 -1.42 11.80 0.21
C THR A 71 -0.36 12.06 -0.86
N GLU A 72 -0.58 13.06 -1.74
CA GLU A 72 0.38 13.45 -2.78
C GLU A 72 1.73 13.84 -2.18
N ARG A 73 1.73 14.70 -1.15
CA ARG A 73 2.96 15.18 -0.51
C ARG A 73 3.72 14.06 0.18
N TYR A 74 3.03 13.11 0.80
CA TYR A 74 3.69 11.95 1.39
C TYR A 74 4.41 11.12 0.32
N LEU A 75 3.75 10.86 -0.80
CA LEU A 75 4.33 10.10 -1.90
C LEU A 75 5.53 10.84 -2.52
N ASP A 76 5.40 12.14 -2.81
CA ASP A 76 6.47 12.99 -3.33
C ASP A 76 7.74 12.92 -2.46
N VAL A 77 7.57 13.15 -1.16
CA VAL A 77 8.69 13.15 -0.20
C VAL A 77 9.27 11.73 -0.08
N SER A 78 8.43 10.69 -0.05
CA SER A 78 8.90 9.31 -0.01
C SER A 78 9.75 8.96 -1.23
N MET A 79 9.35 9.39 -2.43
CA MET A 79 10.14 9.19 -3.66
C MET A 79 11.46 9.96 -3.60
N LEU A 80 11.42 11.23 -3.18
CA LEU A 80 12.60 12.07 -3.06
C LEU A 80 13.63 11.46 -2.11
N LEU A 81 13.19 10.99 -0.93
CA LEU A 81 14.05 10.37 0.06
C LEU A 81 14.67 9.06 -0.45
N ARG A 82 13.88 8.21 -1.12
CA ARG A 82 14.39 6.98 -1.75
C ARG A 82 15.47 7.29 -2.78
N ASN A 83 15.21 8.24 -3.69
CA ASN A 83 16.15 8.61 -4.74
C ASN A 83 17.46 9.18 -4.16
N ARG A 84 17.36 10.02 -3.12
CA ARG A 84 18.53 10.56 -2.41
C ARG A 84 19.33 9.46 -1.73
N PHE A 85 18.66 8.53 -1.06
CA PHE A 85 19.32 7.41 -0.41
C PHE A 85 20.06 6.51 -1.40
N GLN A 86 19.40 6.17 -2.52
CA GLN A 86 20.04 5.40 -3.60
C GLN A 86 21.26 6.11 -4.18
N SER A 87 21.17 7.42 -4.42
CA SER A 87 22.32 8.23 -4.89
C SER A 87 23.47 8.23 -3.88
N MET A 88 23.19 8.34 -2.58
CA MET A 88 24.23 8.28 -1.56
C MET A 88 24.91 6.90 -1.51
N LEU A 89 24.13 5.82 -1.60
CA LEU A 89 24.67 4.45 -1.62
C LEU A 89 25.58 4.20 -2.83
N ALA A 90 25.18 4.68 -4.01
CA ALA A 90 25.99 4.55 -5.23
C ALA A 90 27.35 5.25 -5.10
N ASN A 91 27.40 6.41 -4.42
CA ASN A 91 28.65 7.16 -4.20
C ASN A 91 29.59 6.48 -3.19
N LEU A 92 29.11 5.56 -2.35
CA LEU A 92 29.94 4.82 -1.39
C LEU A 92 30.61 3.57 -1.99
N GLN A 93 30.23 3.19 -3.21
CA GLN A 93 30.80 2.05 -3.93
C GLN A 93 31.99 2.44 -4.84
N HIS A 94 32.41 3.70 -4.76
CA HIS A 94 33.59 4.27 -5.42
C HIS A 94 34.57 4.81 -4.37
#